data_AF-A0A834FL76-F1
#
_entry.id   AF-A0A834FL76-F1
#
_cell.length_a   1.000
_cell.length_b   1.000
_cell.length_c   1.000
_cell.angle_alpha   90.00
_cell.angle_beta   90.00
_cell.angle_gamma   90.00
#
_symmetry.space_group_name_H-M   'P 1'
#
loop_
_entity.id
_entity.type
_entity.pdbx_description
1 polymer ?
#
loop_
_entity_poly.entity_id
_entity_poly.type
_entity_poly.pdbx_seq_one_letter_code
_entity_poly.pdbx_strand_id
1 'polypeptide(L)'
;ICKMAPAKLRVILGENNVQRLILPNGIPESLGELAEHIKRQCGVEEDFRLQFMDVEFGNEFTNLVSVNEIQDKSTIEVIVNLAETIQDSGLTLSPNSTAAVFMPPDQSASNSSGTSFNEDILSLPESASTRSSGWPLSFQVPRFSYDAELQLSKANSAFKESGTLLNPNPKLKSSILDGLTQQII
;
A
#
# COMPACT_ATOMS: atom_id res chain seq x y z
N ILE A 1 34.94 20.19 9.03
CA ILE A 1 33.90 19.16 8.77
C ILE A 1 33.00 19.15 9.99
N CYS A 2 31.83 19.78 9.91
CA CYS A 2 30.86 19.80 11.01
C CYS A 2 30.34 18.37 11.20
N LYS A 3 30.76 17.70 12.27
CA LYS A 3 30.22 16.40 12.65
C LYS A 3 28.81 16.64 13.19
N MET A 4 27.78 16.31 12.41
CA MET A 4 26.43 16.22 12.97
C MET A 4 26.37 14.96 13.85
N ALA A 5 25.53 14.99 14.88
CA ALA A 5 25.41 13.87 15.82
C ALA A 5 24.89 12.63 15.07
N PRO A 6 25.42 11.43 15.37
CA PRO A 6 24.99 10.21 14.69
C PRO A 6 23.50 9.98 14.92
N ALA A 7 22.76 9.74 13.85
CA ALA A 7 21.31 9.52 13.87
C ALA A 7 20.96 8.09 13.46
N LYS A 8 19.87 7.58 14.00
CA LYS A 8 19.30 6.28 13.65
C LYS A 8 17.86 6.48 13.22
N LEU A 9 17.47 5.97 12.08
CA LEU A 9 16.10 6.04 11.59
C LEU A 9 15.53 4.64 11.49
N ARG A 10 14.22 4.50 11.71
CA ARG A 10 13.48 3.28 11.41
C ARG A 10 12.93 3.43 9.99
N VAL A 11 13.38 2.60 9.07
CA VAL A 11 12.94 2.63 7.67
C VAL A 11 12.02 1.45 7.43
N ILE A 12 10.87 1.73 6.85
CA ILE A 12 9.83 0.76 6.47
C ILE A 12 9.85 0.67 4.94
N LEU A 13 10.11 -0.53 4.42
CA LEU A 13 10.13 -0.87 3.00
C LEU A 13 8.98 -1.86 2.75
N GLY A 14 7.80 -1.37 2.37
CA GLY A 14 6.60 -2.21 2.42
C GLY A 14 6.24 -2.61 3.87
N GLU A 15 5.59 -3.74 4.12
CA GLU A 15 4.99 -4.16 5.39
C GLU A 15 5.91 -5.12 6.11
N ASN A 16 6.62 -5.95 5.36
CA ASN A 16 7.38 -7.04 5.96
C ASN A 16 8.87 -6.72 6.08
N ASN A 17 9.31 -5.56 5.61
CA ASN A 17 10.71 -5.16 5.67
C ASN A 17 10.85 -3.85 6.46
N VAL A 18 11.27 -3.99 7.71
CA VAL A 18 11.56 -2.86 8.58
C VAL A 18 13.02 -2.95 8.99
N GLN A 19 13.79 -1.91 8.70
CA GLN A 19 15.22 -1.89 8.94
C GLN A 19 15.64 -0.63 9.70
N ARG A 20 16.78 -0.73 10.37
CA ARG A 20 17.40 0.40 11.03
C ARG A 20 18.43 1.01 10.09
N LEU A 21 18.20 2.25 9.69
CA LEU A 21 19.18 3.06 8.99
C LEU A 21 20.11 3.72 10.01
N ILE A 22 21.41 3.61 9.79
CA ILE A 22 22.42 4.23 10.65
C ILE A 22 23.11 5.31 9.84
N LEU A 23 22.97 6.56 10.29
CA LEU A 23 23.57 7.73 9.70
C LEU A 23 24.74 8.16 10.60
N PRO A 24 25.98 7.71 10.32
CA PRO A 24 27.13 7.97 11.18
C PRO A 24 27.46 9.47 11.27
N ASN A 25 27.09 10.22 10.23
CA ASN A 25 27.30 11.66 10.13
C ASN A 25 26.04 12.48 10.44
N GLY A 26 25.00 11.87 11.02
CA GLY A 26 23.71 12.51 11.31
C GLY A 26 22.77 12.60 10.12
N ILE A 27 21.60 13.21 10.34
CA ILE A 27 20.59 13.43 9.30
C ILE A 27 21.18 14.40 8.28
N PRO A 28 21.26 14.03 6.99
CA PRO A 28 21.84 14.89 5.97
C PRO A 28 21.00 16.15 5.76
N GLU A 29 21.60 17.22 5.23
CA GLU A 29 20.92 18.49 4.94
C GLU A 29 20.07 18.43 3.65
N SER A 30 20.30 17.41 2.81
CA SER A 30 19.60 17.20 1.54
C SER A 30 18.79 15.91 1.56
N LEU A 31 17.55 15.98 1.05
CA LEU A 31 16.69 14.82 0.87
C LEU A 31 17.31 13.80 -0.12
N GLY A 32 18.07 14.29 -1.11
CA GLY A 32 18.77 13.43 -2.06
C GLY A 32 19.85 12.58 -1.40
N GLU A 33 20.63 13.16 -0.48
CA GLU A 33 21.64 12.41 0.29
C GLU A 33 20.99 11.37 1.20
N LEU A 34 19.86 11.71 1.83
CA LEU A 34 19.08 10.76 2.63
C LEU A 34 18.61 9.58 1.77
N ALA A 35 18.08 9.87 0.59
CA ALA A 35 17.63 8.86 -0.35
C ALA A 35 18.79 7.95 -0.80
N GLU A 36 19.97 8.51 -1.12
CA GLU A 36 21.15 7.69 -1.44
C GLU A 36 21.58 6.77 -0.29
N HIS A 37 21.51 7.25 0.95
CA HIS A 37 21.88 6.44 2.11
C HIS A 37 20.88 5.29 2.32
N ILE A 38 19.59 5.54 2.11
CA ILE A 38 18.53 4.52 2.11
C ILE A 38 18.74 3.52 0.96
N LYS A 39 19.00 3.99 -0.27
CA LYS A 39 19.32 3.12 -1.42
C LYS A 39 20.49 2.18 -1.11
N ARG A 40 21.59 2.73 -0.58
CA ARG A 40 22.82 2.01 -0.27
C ARG A 40 22.67 0.98 0.85
N GLN A 41 21.96 1.34 1.94
CA GLN A 41 21.89 0.49 3.13
C GLN A 41 20.69 -0.46 3.13
N CYS A 42 19.57 -0.05 2.53
CA CYS A 42 18.36 -0.86 2.46
C CYS A 42 18.21 -1.60 1.12
N GLY A 43 19.12 -1.38 0.16
CA GLY A 43 19.16 -2.10 -1.12
C GLY A 43 18.03 -1.73 -2.07
N VAL A 44 17.60 -0.46 -2.06
CA VAL A 44 16.54 0.03 -2.95
C VAL A 44 17.17 0.53 -4.25
N GLU A 45 16.81 -0.07 -5.37
CA GLU A 45 17.36 0.27 -6.69
C GLU A 45 16.48 1.29 -7.44
N GLU A 46 15.17 1.26 -7.19
CA GLU A 46 14.17 2.11 -7.83
C GLU A 46 14.08 3.53 -7.22
N ASP A 47 13.40 4.42 -7.94
CA ASP A 47 13.01 5.72 -7.41
C ASP A 47 11.76 5.59 -6.52
N PHE A 48 11.85 6.25 -5.37
CA PHE A 48 10.83 6.19 -4.33
C PHE A 48 10.53 7.57 -3.79
N ARG A 49 9.33 7.72 -3.26
CA ARG A 49 8.96 8.83 -2.39
C ARG A 49 9.13 8.42 -0.94
N LEU A 50 9.54 9.37 -0.11
CA LEU A 50 9.69 9.17 1.33
C LEU A 50 8.47 9.76 2.04
N GLN A 51 7.96 9.04 3.02
CA GLN A 51 7.00 9.55 3.99
C GLN A 51 7.58 9.46 5.40
N PHE A 52 7.21 10.37 6.28
CA PHE A 52 7.57 10.33 7.69
C PHE A 52 6.32 10.17 8.54
N MET A 53 6.48 9.56 9.71
CA MET A 53 5.41 9.43 10.69
C MET A 53 5.21 10.77 11.40
N ASP A 54 4.08 11.41 11.15
CA ASP A 54 3.78 12.76 11.65
C ASP A 54 2.93 12.70 12.93
N VAL A 55 3.52 13.13 14.04
CA VAL A 55 2.87 13.13 15.35
C VAL A 55 1.73 14.15 15.44
N GLU A 56 1.75 15.20 14.62
CA GLU A 56 0.71 16.24 14.60
C GLU A 56 -0.57 15.74 13.92
N PHE A 57 -0.44 14.76 13.03
CA PHE A 57 -1.55 14.09 12.33
C PHE A 57 -1.84 12.70 12.90
N GLY A 58 -1.61 12.49 14.19
CA GLY A 58 -1.98 11.23 14.85
C GLY A 58 -1.11 10.04 14.47
N ASN A 59 0.15 10.28 14.08
CA ASN A 59 1.11 9.28 13.58
C ASN A 59 0.78 8.72 12.19
N GLU A 60 0.01 9.46 11.38
CA GLU A 60 -0.15 9.13 9.96
C GLU A 60 1.12 9.44 9.16
N PHE A 61 1.30 8.75 8.03
CA PHE A 61 2.45 8.94 7.15
C PHE A 61 2.23 10.12 6.18
N THR A 62 3.05 11.15 6.30
CA THR A 62 3.01 12.36 5.47
C THR A 62 4.22 12.40 4.53
N ASN A 63 4.06 12.99 3.34
CA ASN A 63 5.18 13.14 2.40
C ASN A 63 6.33 13.93 3.04
N LEU A 64 7.53 13.35 3.02
CA LEU A 64 8.73 14.01 3.50
C LEU A 64 9.26 14.92 2.40
N VAL A 65 9.10 16.24 2.59
CA VAL A 65 9.59 17.25 1.65
C VAL A 65 10.86 17.93 2.15
N SER A 66 11.11 17.87 3.46
CA SER A 66 12.29 18.44 4.10
C SER A 66 12.86 17.52 5.18
N VAL A 67 14.18 17.36 5.19
CA VAL A 67 14.90 16.60 6.24
C VAL A 67 14.75 17.21 7.64
N ASN A 68 14.26 18.44 7.76
CA ASN A 68 13.99 19.08 9.05
C ASN A 68 12.75 18.50 9.76
N GLU A 69 11.91 17.76 9.04
CA GLU A 69 10.71 17.11 9.59
C GLU A 69 11.03 15.79 10.32
N ILE A 70 12.28 15.32 10.18
CA ILE A 70 12.77 14.08 10.79
C ILE A 70 13.87 14.35 11.82
N GLN A 71 13.90 13.51 12.85
CA GLN A 71 14.85 13.56 13.95
C GLN A 71 15.40 12.17 14.25
N ASP A 72 16.33 12.07 15.22
CA ASP A 72 16.82 10.77 15.66
C ASP A 72 15.64 9.90 16.12
N LYS A 73 15.63 8.66 15.62
CA LYS A 73 14.59 7.64 15.82
C LYS A 73 13.25 7.92 15.14
N SER A 74 13.18 8.87 14.21
CA SER A 74 12.01 9.01 13.33
C SER A 74 11.77 7.74 12.52
N THR A 75 10.49 7.50 12.22
CA THR A 75 10.05 6.42 11.32
C THR A 75 9.81 7.00 9.93
N ILE A 76 10.44 6.39 8.93
CA ILE A 76 10.33 6.75 7.52
C ILE A 76 9.76 5.55 6.77
N GLU A 77 8.79 5.80 5.89
CA GLU A 77 8.24 4.84 4.96
C GLU A 77 8.73 5.14 3.54
N VAL A 78 9.23 4.11 2.88
CA VAL A 78 9.71 4.16 1.50
C VAL A 78 8.61 3.63 0.61
N ILE A 79 8.06 4.49 -0.24
CA ILE A 79 7.03 4.11 -1.21
C ILE A 79 7.69 4.11 -2.58
N VAL A 80 7.86 2.91 -3.12
CA VAL A 80 8.43 2.73 -4.45
C VAL A 80 7.36 3.02 -5.49
N ASN A 81 7.66 3.93 -6.41
CA ASN A 81 6.77 4.19 -7.53
C ASN A 81 7.12 3.18 -8.62
N LEU A 82 6.46 2.01 -8.60
CA LEU A 82 6.61 1.03 -9.67
C LEU A 82 5.99 1.60 -10.95
N ALA A 83 6.76 2.38 -11.70
CA ALA A 83 6.48 2.60 -13.11
C ALA A 83 6.75 1.26 -13.79
N GLU A 84 5.71 0.58 -14.25
CA GLU A 84 5.78 -0.69 -14.96
C GLU A 84 6.80 -0.59 -16.12
N THR A 85 8.05 -0.97 -15.85
CA THR A 85 8.97 -1.35 -16.91
C THR A 85 8.50 -2.72 -17.35
N ILE A 86 7.64 -2.75 -18.37
CA ILE A 86 7.33 -3.97 -19.11
C ILE A 86 8.63 -4.41 -19.79
N GLN A 87 9.44 -5.18 -19.08
CA GLN A 87 10.40 -6.08 -19.69
C GLN A 87 10.01 -7.51 -19.33
N ASP A 88 9.46 -8.14 -20.35
CA ASP A 88 9.34 -9.57 -20.57
C ASP A 88 10.49 -10.35 -19.93
N SER A 89 10.25 -10.92 -18.74
CA SER A 89 10.84 -12.18 -18.26
C SER A 89 10.20 -12.54 -16.93
N GLY A 90 9.62 -13.73 -16.89
CA GLY A 90 8.73 -14.15 -15.82
C GLY A 90 9.39 -14.35 -14.44
N LEU A 91 8.45 -14.35 -13.48
CA LEU A 91 8.46 -14.97 -12.15
C LEU A 91 8.82 -14.08 -10.95
N THR A 92 7.78 -13.97 -10.12
CA THR A 92 7.72 -13.76 -8.66
C THR A 92 8.14 -12.41 -8.12
N LEU A 93 7.19 -11.72 -7.45
CA LEU A 93 7.37 -10.87 -6.25
C LEU A 93 5.94 -10.56 -5.74
N SER A 94 5.42 -11.37 -4.82
CA SER A 94 5.25 -11.08 -3.38
C SER A 94 4.53 -9.75 -3.08
N PRO A 95 3.26 -9.80 -2.64
CA PRO A 95 2.44 -8.62 -2.39
C PRO A 95 2.67 -8.13 -0.98
N ASN A 96 2.40 -6.85 -0.78
CA ASN A 96 2.55 -6.27 0.53
C ASN A 96 1.58 -5.09 0.67
N SER A 97 0.41 -5.48 1.22
CA SER A 97 -0.86 -4.92 1.77
C SER A 97 -0.94 -3.71 2.75
N THR A 98 -1.58 -2.62 2.34
CA THR A 98 -2.19 -1.64 3.26
C THR A 98 -3.05 -2.31 4.36
N ALA A 99 -2.59 -2.27 5.62
CA ALA A 99 -3.33 -2.73 6.78
C ALA A 99 -4.11 -1.58 7.41
N ALA A 100 -5.42 -1.80 7.57
CA ALA A 100 -6.36 -0.87 8.15
C ALA A 100 -6.07 -0.58 9.63
N VAL A 101 -6.30 0.68 10.00
CA VAL A 101 -6.24 1.26 11.35
C VAL A 101 -7.16 0.49 12.31
N PHE A 102 -6.59 -0.09 13.36
CA PHE A 102 -7.32 -0.48 14.58
C PHE A 102 -6.65 0.20 15.78
N MET A 103 -7.28 1.26 16.29
CA MET A 103 -6.94 1.81 17.60
C MET A 103 -7.61 0.98 18.71
N PRO A 104 -6.90 0.61 19.78
CA PRO A 104 -7.53 0.09 21.00
C PRO A 104 -7.91 1.26 21.93
N PRO A 105 -9.11 1.28 22.56
CA PRO A 105 -9.37 2.13 23.70
C PRO A 105 -8.94 1.45 25.00
N ASP A 106 -8.28 2.24 25.83
CA ASP A 106 -7.75 1.93 27.16
C ASP A 106 -8.87 1.65 28.19
N GLN A 107 -8.55 0.83 29.19
CA GLN A 107 -9.48 0.46 30.27
C GLN A 107 -9.41 1.49 31.42
N SER A 108 -10.54 2.10 31.82
CA SER A 108 -10.74 2.56 33.20
C SER A 108 -12.23 2.68 33.61
N ALA A 109 -12.65 1.74 34.45
CA ALA A 109 -13.59 1.77 35.58
C ALA A 109 -14.79 2.75 35.69
N SER A 110 -15.96 2.13 35.92
CA SER A 110 -16.94 2.38 37.00
C SER A 110 -18.33 2.99 36.70
N ASN A 111 -19.33 2.09 36.76
CA ASN A 111 -20.63 2.12 37.44
C ASN A 111 -21.65 3.26 37.12
N SER A 112 -22.82 2.93 36.55
CA SER A 112 -24.05 2.63 37.32
C SER A 112 -25.24 2.27 36.41
N SER A 113 -26.20 1.56 37.01
CA SER A 113 -27.34 0.83 36.45
C SER A 113 -28.49 1.67 35.90
N GLY A 114 -29.24 1.11 34.94
CA GLY A 114 -30.58 1.58 34.55
C GLY A 114 -31.10 0.89 33.29
N THR A 115 -31.97 -0.11 33.46
CA THR A 115 -32.44 -1.09 32.47
C THR A 115 -33.42 -0.58 31.41
N SER A 116 -33.55 -1.39 30.33
CA SER A 116 -34.69 -1.59 29.41
C SER A 116 -34.48 -0.93 28.03
N PHE A 117 -34.48 -1.60 26.88
CA PHE A 117 -35.09 -2.87 26.44
C PHE A 117 -34.39 -3.34 25.13
N ASN A 118 -34.02 -4.64 25.09
CA ASN A 118 -33.88 -5.56 23.95
C ASN A 118 -33.71 -5.02 22.50
N GLU A 119 -32.51 -5.21 21.94
CA GLU A 119 -32.28 -5.90 20.65
C GLU A 119 -31.00 -6.74 20.74
N ASP A 120 -31.15 -8.05 20.70
CA ASP A 120 -30.08 -9.06 20.69
C ASP A 120 -29.39 -9.04 19.32
N ILE A 121 -28.43 -8.13 19.13
CA ILE A 121 -27.49 -8.19 18.01
C ILE A 121 -26.27 -9.00 18.48
N LEU A 122 -26.44 -10.31 18.38
CA LEU A 122 -25.41 -11.26 17.96
C LEU A 122 -24.04 -11.08 18.63
N SER A 123 -23.91 -11.65 19.82
CA SER A 123 -22.65 -12.25 20.25
C SER A 123 -22.34 -13.44 19.32
N LEU A 124 -21.93 -13.16 18.09
CA LEU A 124 -21.35 -14.17 17.21
C LEU A 124 -19.92 -14.44 17.72
N PRO A 125 -19.55 -15.70 17.99
CA PRO A 125 -18.15 -16.03 18.20
C PRO A 125 -17.39 -15.60 16.95
N GLU A 126 -16.24 -14.96 17.17
CA GLU A 126 -15.21 -14.53 16.23
C GLU A 126 -15.03 -15.54 15.08
N SER A 127 -15.95 -15.49 14.13
CA SER A 127 -15.85 -16.19 12.86
C SER A 127 -14.99 -15.25 12.06
N ALA A 128 -13.69 -15.55 12.00
CA ALA A 128 -12.66 -14.81 11.28
C ALA A 128 -13.28 -14.06 10.10
N SER A 129 -13.50 -12.76 10.30
CA SER A 129 -14.09 -11.89 9.31
C SER A 129 -13.11 -11.87 8.15
N THR A 130 -13.41 -12.60 7.08
CA THR A 130 -12.64 -12.55 5.83
C THR A 130 -12.60 -11.13 5.23
N ARG A 131 -13.38 -10.20 5.79
CA ARG A 131 -13.46 -8.78 5.40
C ARG A 131 -12.39 -7.89 6.05
N SER A 132 -11.57 -8.40 6.96
CA SER A 132 -10.39 -7.67 7.46
C SER A 132 -9.20 -7.71 6.49
N SER A 133 -9.27 -8.55 5.45
CA SER A 133 -8.31 -8.51 4.34
C SER A 133 -8.65 -7.32 3.44
N GLY A 134 -7.73 -6.36 3.33
CA GLY A 134 -7.84 -5.25 2.37
C GLY A 134 -7.88 -5.76 0.92
N TRP A 135 -8.15 -4.86 -0.03
CA TRP A 135 -8.05 -5.19 -1.45
C TRP A 135 -6.65 -5.72 -1.78
N PRO A 136 -6.53 -6.78 -2.61
CA PRO A 136 -5.23 -7.26 -3.04
C PRO A 136 -4.52 -6.18 -3.85
N LEU A 137 -3.24 -5.97 -3.58
CA LEU A 137 -2.44 -4.99 -4.32
C LEU A 137 -2.18 -5.39 -5.76
N SER A 138 -2.16 -6.68 -6.02
CA SER A 138 -2.08 -7.24 -7.35
C SER A 138 -3.33 -8.08 -7.59
N PHE A 139 -4.20 -7.64 -8.48
CA PHE A 139 -5.33 -8.42 -8.95
C PHE A 139 -4.95 -9.07 -10.28
N GLN A 140 -4.89 -10.40 -10.31
CA GLN A 140 -4.66 -11.14 -11.55
C GLN A 140 -5.96 -11.12 -12.36
N VAL A 141 -5.97 -10.38 -13.48
CA VAL A 141 -7.12 -10.34 -14.38
C VAL A 141 -7.30 -11.73 -14.99
N PRO A 142 -8.45 -12.40 -14.78
CA PRO A 142 -8.68 -13.72 -15.35
C PRO A 142 -8.85 -13.64 -16.85
N ARG A 143 -8.62 -14.77 -17.52
CA ARG A 143 -8.88 -14.89 -18.95
C ARG A 143 -10.38 -14.94 -19.17
N PHE A 144 -10.88 -14.07 -20.04
CA PHE A 144 -12.30 -14.03 -20.39
C PHE A 144 -12.65 -15.07 -21.46
N SER A 145 -13.95 -15.18 -21.77
CA SER A 145 -14.41 -16.00 -22.90
C SER A 145 -13.74 -15.54 -24.20
N TYR A 146 -13.57 -16.47 -25.14
CA TYR A 146 -12.90 -16.18 -26.41
C TYR A 146 -13.50 -14.97 -27.16
N ASP A 147 -14.83 -14.84 -27.17
CA ASP A 147 -15.53 -13.71 -27.79
C ASP A 147 -15.24 -12.39 -27.07
N ALA A 148 -15.20 -12.41 -25.73
CA ALA A 148 -14.87 -11.23 -24.93
C ALA A 148 -13.41 -10.79 -25.17
N GLU A 149 -12.46 -11.72 -25.14
CA GLU A 149 -11.04 -11.46 -25.42
C GLU A 149 -10.83 -10.87 -26.83
N LEU A 150 -11.53 -11.41 -27.83
CA LEU A 150 -11.45 -10.91 -29.19
C LEU A 150 -11.98 -9.47 -29.31
N GLN A 151 -13.10 -9.18 -28.65
CA GLN A 151 -13.67 -7.82 -28.63
C GLN A 151 -12.77 -6.84 -27.89
N LEU A 152 -12.21 -7.23 -26.74
CA LEU A 152 -11.27 -6.42 -25.97
C LEU A 152 -9.97 -6.17 -26.76
N SER A 153 -9.40 -7.18 -27.39
CA SER A 153 -8.19 -7.06 -28.22
C SER A 153 -8.40 -6.12 -29.42
N LYS A 154 -9.53 -6.28 -30.11
CA LYS A 154 -9.91 -5.38 -31.22
C LYS A 154 -10.07 -3.93 -30.73
N ALA A 155 -10.72 -3.73 -29.60
CA ALA A 155 -10.93 -2.42 -29.03
C ALA A 155 -9.62 -1.76 -28.55
N ASN A 156 -8.73 -2.53 -27.93
CA ASN A 156 -7.40 -2.07 -27.54
C ASN A 156 -6.58 -1.63 -28.76
N SER A 157 -6.69 -2.36 -29.88
CA SER A 157 -6.04 -1.99 -31.14
C SER A 157 -6.61 -0.67 -31.69
N ALA A 158 -7.93 -0.54 -31.74
CA ALA A 158 -8.60 0.69 -32.20
C ALA A 158 -8.27 1.90 -31.31
N PHE A 159 -8.17 1.70 -29.99
CA PHE A 159 -7.76 2.74 -29.06
C PHE A 159 -6.32 3.19 -29.31
N LYS A 160 -5.39 2.25 -29.52
CA LYS A 160 -3.98 2.58 -29.84
C LYS A 160 -3.84 3.32 -31.17
N GLU A 161 -4.68 3.00 -32.16
CA GLU A 161 -4.61 3.61 -33.49
C GLU A 161 -5.30 4.97 -33.57
N SER A 162 -6.47 5.12 -32.94
CA SER A 162 -7.36 6.28 -33.15
C SER A 162 -7.84 6.96 -31.87
N GLY A 163 -7.51 6.41 -30.69
CA GLY A 163 -8.07 6.84 -29.40
C GLY A 163 -9.54 6.47 -29.20
N THR A 164 -10.12 5.66 -30.09
CA THR A 164 -11.54 5.26 -30.00
C THR A 164 -11.79 4.43 -28.74
N LEU A 165 -12.70 4.90 -27.88
CA LEU A 165 -13.09 4.22 -26.65
C LEU A 165 -14.02 3.03 -26.91
N LEU A 166 -13.85 1.96 -26.14
CA LEU A 166 -14.77 0.83 -26.13
C LEU A 166 -16.07 1.20 -25.41
N ASN A 167 -17.20 1.04 -26.10
CA ASN A 167 -18.51 1.02 -25.44
C ASN A 167 -19.00 -0.44 -25.31
N PRO A 168 -18.76 -1.10 -24.17
CA PRO A 168 -19.08 -2.52 -24.01
C PRO A 168 -20.60 -2.74 -23.98
N ASN A 169 -21.08 -3.64 -24.85
CA ASN A 169 -22.47 -4.05 -24.85
C ASN A 169 -22.81 -4.88 -23.57
N PRO A 170 -24.09 -4.99 -23.17
CA PRO A 170 -24.47 -5.72 -21.96
C PRO A 170 -24.01 -7.19 -21.93
N LYS A 171 -23.94 -7.85 -23.10
CA LYS A 171 -23.48 -9.24 -23.22
C LYS A 171 -21.98 -9.36 -22.89
N LEU A 172 -21.16 -8.45 -23.42
CA LEU A 172 -19.73 -8.37 -23.13
C LEU A 172 -19.50 -8.10 -21.64
N LYS A 173 -20.24 -7.15 -21.05
CA LYS A 173 -20.20 -6.88 -19.61
C LYS A 173 -20.50 -8.13 -18.79
N SER A 174 -21.59 -8.84 -19.12
CA SER A 174 -21.97 -10.07 -18.44
C SER A 174 -20.88 -11.14 -18.53
N SER A 175 -20.31 -11.35 -19.72
CA SER A 175 -19.23 -12.34 -19.90
C SER A 175 -17.96 -11.99 -19.13
N ILE A 176 -17.63 -10.70 -19.01
CA ILE A 176 -16.48 -10.24 -18.21
C ILE A 176 -16.74 -10.51 -16.73
N LEU A 177 -17.93 -10.15 -16.23
CA LEU A 177 -18.30 -10.37 -14.84
C LEU A 177 -18.29 -11.86 -14.48
N ASP A 178 -18.82 -12.72 -15.35
CA ASP A 178 -18.77 -14.18 -15.13
C ASP A 178 -17.34 -14.69 -15.00
N GLY A 179 -16.43 -14.24 -15.90
CA GLY A 179 -15.01 -14.56 -15.83
C GLY A 179 -14.34 -14.06 -14.53
N LEU A 180 -14.70 -12.86 -14.05
CA LEU A 180 -14.22 -12.35 -12.76
C LEU A 180 -14.73 -13.20 -11.59
N THR A 181 -16.00 -13.58 -11.61
CA THR A 181 -16.60 -14.35 -10.51
C THR A 181 -16.04 -15.77 -10.41
N GLN A 182 -15.63 -16.40 -11.51
CA GLN A 182 -14.99 -17.72 -11.47
C GLN A 182 -13.62 -17.71 -10.79
N GLN A 183 -12.97 -16.54 -10.70
CA GLN A 183 -11.63 -16.40 -10.13
C GLN A 183 -11.64 -16.00 -8.63
N ILE A 184 -12.80 -15.56 -8.11
CA ILE A 184 -12.99 -15.25 -6.70
C ILE A 184 -13.34 -16.55 -5.97
N ILE A 185 -12.37 -17.10 -5.22
CA ILE A 185 -12.53 -18.26 -4.33
C ILE A 185 -12.75 -17.76 -2.91
#